data_AF-A0AAV7VQL3-F1
#
_entry.id   AF-A0AAV7VQL3-F1
#
_cell.length_a   1.000
_cell.length_b   1.000
_cell.length_c   1.000
_cell.angle_alpha   90.00
_cell.angle_beta   90.00
_cell.angle_gamma   90.00
#
_symmetry.space_group_name_H-M   'P 1'
#
loop_
_entity.id
_entity.type
_entity.pdbx_description
1 polymer ?
#
loop_
_entity_poly.entity_id
_entity_poly.type
_entity_poly.pdbx_seq_one_letter_code
_entity_poly.pdbx_strand_id
1 'polypeptide(L)'
;MHESSGAHCTQLVAAEVENNDIQIKFEHERDDYLSTIRKLQQESQFIQQVVEQIQRLIPLACNYSNLDNIIQDSFYDEDSGYWNIPEIVLDAEEKSYAL
;
A
#
# COMPACT_ATOMS: atom_id res chain seq x y z
N MET A 1 11.79 -44.37 -39.00
CA MET A 1 12.69 -43.39 -38.32
C MET A 1 12.39 -41.92 -38.65
N HIS A 2 11.69 -41.59 -39.76
CA HIS A 2 11.41 -40.19 -40.10
C HIS A 2 10.24 -39.53 -39.32
N GLU A 3 9.25 -40.30 -38.87
CA GLU A 3 8.07 -39.74 -38.16
C GLU A 3 8.37 -39.25 -36.74
N SER A 4 9.35 -39.84 -36.07
CA SER A 4 9.73 -39.45 -34.69
C SER A 4 10.44 -38.10 -34.60
N SER A 5 11.05 -37.62 -35.70
CA SER A 5 11.76 -36.34 -35.74
C SER A 5 10.79 -35.15 -35.96
N GLY A 6 9.74 -35.37 -36.77
CA GLY A 6 8.71 -34.35 -37.02
C GLY A 6 7.85 -34.04 -35.79
N ALA A 7 7.45 -35.06 -35.03
CA ALA A 7 6.66 -34.89 -33.81
C ALA A 7 7.45 -34.21 -32.66
N HIS A 8 8.76 -34.42 -32.61
CA HIS A 8 9.62 -33.74 -31.64
C HIS A 8 9.80 -32.26 -32.00
N CYS A 9 9.91 -31.93 -33.28
CA CYS A 9 9.98 -30.54 -33.76
C CYS A 9 8.69 -29.76 -33.43
N THR A 10 7.51 -30.37 -33.59
CA THR A 10 6.24 -29.71 -33.25
C THR A 10 6.07 -29.49 -31.75
N GLN A 11 6.56 -30.39 -30.91
CA GLN A 11 6.56 -30.22 -29.45
C GLN A 11 7.49 -29.10 -28.99
N LEU A 12 8.67 -28.97 -29.62
CA LEU A 12 9.59 -27.87 -29.32
C LEU A 12 8.98 -26.51 -29.67
N VAL A 13 8.39 -26.39 -30.85
CA VAL A 13 7.72 -25.13 -31.27
C VAL A 13 6.55 -24.81 -30.35
N ALA A 14 5.74 -25.80 -29.98
CA ALA A 14 4.63 -25.59 -29.04
C ALA A 14 5.13 -25.12 -27.67
N ALA A 15 6.20 -25.72 -27.15
CA ALA A 15 6.81 -25.32 -25.88
C ALA A 15 7.45 -23.92 -25.93
N GLU A 16 8.06 -23.54 -27.06
CA GLU A 16 8.60 -22.19 -27.27
C GLU A 16 7.48 -21.14 -27.29
N VAL A 17 6.38 -21.42 -27.99
CA VAL A 17 5.20 -20.55 -28.00
C VAL A 17 4.60 -20.42 -26.60
N GLU A 18 4.41 -21.53 -25.89
CA GLU A 18 3.89 -21.52 -24.53
C GLU A 18 4.80 -20.73 -23.58
N ASN A 19 6.12 -20.91 -23.68
CA ASN A 19 7.07 -20.15 -22.87
C ASN A 19 6.97 -18.65 -23.15
N ASN A 20 6.91 -18.25 -24.42
CA ASN A 20 6.75 -16.86 -24.81
C ASN A 20 5.42 -16.27 -24.31
N ASP A 21 4.32 -17.01 -24.42
CA ASP A 21 3.01 -16.59 -23.92
C ASP A 21 3.02 -16.40 -22.39
N ILE A 22 3.70 -17.28 -21.66
CA ILE A 22 3.87 -17.16 -20.21
C ILE A 22 4.70 -15.92 -19.86
N GLN A 23 5.79 -15.66 -20.59
CA GLN A 23 6.62 -14.47 -20.36
C GLN A 23 5.83 -13.19 -20.58
N ILE A 24 5.07 -13.10 -21.68
CA ILE A 24 4.22 -11.94 -21.98
C ILE A 24 3.17 -11.74 -20.88
N LYS A 25 2.51 -12.82 -20.41
CA LYS A 25 1.55 -12.74 -19.31
C LYS A 25 2.20 -12.22 -18.03
N PHE A 26 3.37 -12.74 -17.68
CA PHE A 26 4.11 -12.31 -16.49
C PHE A 26 4.50 -10.83 -16.57
N GLU A 27 4.92 -10.36 -17.74
CA GLU A 27 5.24 -8.95 -17.97
C GLU A 27 4.01 -8.05 -17.83
N HIS A 28 2.87 -8.45 -18.39
CA HIS A 28 1.62 -7.70 -18.24
C HIS A 28 1.15 -7.65 -16.78
N GLU A 29 1.16 -8.77 -16.06
CA GLU A 29 0.79 -8.82 -14.64
C GLU A 29 1.70 -7.91 -13.81
N ARG A 30 3.01 -7.94 -14.07
CA ARG A 30 3.98 -7.03 -13.43
C ARG A 30 3.61 -5.57 -13.69
N ASP A 31 3.30 -5.21 -14.93
CA ASP A 31 2.99 -3.84 -15.29
C ASP A 31 1.68 -3.37 -14.64
N ASP A 32 0.68 -4.24 -14.53
CA ASP A 32 -0.57 -4.00 -13.79
C ASP A 32 -0.34 -3.81 -12.28
N TYR A 33 0.51 -4.65 -11.66
CA TYR A 33 0.91 -4.48 -10.28
C TYR A 33 1.63 -3.15 -10.06
N LEU A 34 2.57 -2.79 -10.93
CA LEU A 34 3.27 -1.51 -10.86
C LEU A 34 2.33 -0.33 -11.05
N SER A 35 1.33 -0.44 -11.92
CA SER A 35 0.28 0.57 -12.09
C SER A 35 -0.51 0.78 -10.79
N THR A 36 -0.90 -0.32 -10.14
CA THR A 36 -1.62 -0.29 -8.87
C THR A 36 -0.77 0.34 -7.76
N ILE A 37 0.50 -0.04 -7.64
CA ILE A 37 1.43 0.56 -6.66
C ILE A 37 1.55 2.07 -6.88
N ARG A 38 1.74 2.52 -8.11
CA ARG A 38 1.83 3.96 -8.44
C ARG A 38 0.56 4.71 -8.06
N LYS A 39 -0.62 4.12 -8.34
CA LYS A 39 -1.91 4.72 -7.97
C LYS A 39 -2.07 4.82 -6.45
N LEU A 40 -1.77 3.75 -5.72
CA LEU A 40 -1.82 3.75 -4.24
C LEU A 40 -0.84 4.76 -3.64
N GLN A 41 0.35 4.93 -4.24
CA GLN A 41 1.31 5.95 -3.83
C GLN A 41 0.75 7.37 -4.04
N GLN A 42 0.10 7.64 -5.17
CA GLN A 42 -0.54 8.93 -5.44
C GLN A 42 -1.69 9.21 -4.45
N GLU A 43 -2.53 8.22 -4.18
CA GLU A 43 -3.62 8.33 -3.21
C GLU A 43 -3.07 8.59 -1.80
N SER A 44 -2.03 7.88 -1.38
CA SER A 44 -1.36 8.10 -0.09
C SER A 44 -0.77 9.50 0.03
N GLN A 45 -0.08 9.98 -1.01
CA GLN A 45 0.46 11.35 -1.05
C GLN A 45 -0.64 12.41 -0.95
N PHE A 46 -1.76 12.21 -1.64
CA PHE A 46 -2.90 13.12 -1.56
C PHE A 46 -3.47 13.18 -0.14
N ILE A 47 -3.68 12.03 0.51
CA ILE A 47 -4.18 11.99 1.89
C ILE A 47 -3.18 12.63 2.86
N GLN A 48 -1.88 12.38 2.72
CA GLN A 48 -0.85 13.05 3.52
C GLN A 48 -0.94 14.57 3.40
N GLN A 49 -1.03 15.10 2.18
CA GLN A 49 -1.18 16.55 1.95
C GLN A 49 -2.44 17.12 2.61
N VAL A 50 -3.57 16.41 2.51
CA VAL A 50 -4.83 16.83 3.15
C VAL A 50 -4.71 16.84 4.67
N VAL A 51 -4.13 15.79 5.26
CA VAL A 51 -3.92 15.69 6.70
C VAL A 51 -3.00 16.81 7.21
N GLU A 52 -1.92 17.13 6.49
CA GLU A 52 -1.05 18.26 6.84
C GLU A 52 -1.76 19.62 6.85
N GLN A 53 -2.80 19.80 6.01
CA GLN A 53 -3.63 21.02 6.06
C GLN A 53 -4.56 20.99 7.27
N ILE A 54 -5.21 19.85 7.53
CA ILE A 54 -6.15 19.68 8.64
C ILE A 54 -5.43 19.79 9.99
N GLN A 55 -4.21 19.25 10.10
CA GLN A 55 -3.41 19.27 11.34
C GLN A 55 -3.23 20.70 11.88
N ARG A 56 -3.08 21.69 11.01
CA ARG A 56 -2.93 23.11 11.39
C ARG A 56 -4.20 23.71 12.02
N LEU A 57 -5.34 23.05 11.83
CA LEU A 57 -6.62 23.44 12.41
C LEU A 57 -6.92 22.72 13.74
N ILE A 58 -6.13 21.68 14.08
CA ILE A 58 -6.28 20.94 15.33
C ILE A 58 -5.78 21.81 16.49
N PRO A 59 -6.55 21.96 17.58
CA PRO A 59 -6.11 22.72 18.74
C PRO A 59 -4.78 22.20 19.31
N LEU A 60 -3.90 23.12 19.69
CA LEU A 60 -2.60 22.81 20.32
C LEU A 60 -2.73 22.13 21.69
N ALA A 61 -3.92 22.12 22.28
CA ALA A 61 -4.22 21.54 23.59
C ALA A 61 -4.41 20.02 23.58
N CYS A 62 -3.96 19.31 22.54
CA CYS A 62 -4.08 17.85 22.46
C CYS A 62 -2.89 17.19 21.79
N ASN A 63 -2.68 15.91 22.11
CA ASN A 63 -1.62 15.07 21.54
C ASN A 63 -1.72 14.90 20.01
N TYR A 64 -2.89 15.18 19.42
CA TYR A 64 -3.11 15.10 17.98
C TYR A 64 -2.67 16.35 17.19
N SER A 65 -2.26 17.42 17.89
CA SER A 65 -1.69 18.61 17.25
C SER A 65 -0.34 18.31 16.55
N ASN A 66 0.34 17.22 16.93
CA ASN A 66 1.59 16.78 16.34
C ASN A 66 1.47 15.37 15.74
N LEU A 67 1.36 15.29 14.40
CA LEU A 67 1.26 14.05 13.65
C LEU A 67 2.49 13.13 13.85
N ASP A 68 3.70 13.68 14.01
CA ASP A 68 4.91 12.87 14.19
C ASP A 68 4.84 12.04 15.48
N ASN A 69 4.28 12.62 16.55
CA ASN A 69 4.06 11.91 17.81
C ASN A 69 3.04 10.78 17.64
N ILE A 70 1.92 11.05 16.93
CA ILE A 70 0.90 10.02 16.65
C ILE A 70 1.55 8.85 15.91
N ILE A 71 2.35 9.13 14.87
CA ILE A 71 3.01 8.10 14.06
C ILE A 71 3.98 7.29 14.92
N GLN A 72 4.80 7.95 15.74
CA GLN A 72 5.78 7.28 16.61
C GLN A 72 5.11 6.35 17.63
N ASP A 73 3.96 6.76 18.16
CA ASP A 73 3.23 6.01 19.18
C ASP A 73 2.23 5.00 18.58
N SER A 74 2.12 4.96 17.23
CA SER A 74 1.28 4.00 16.52
C SER A 74 2.05 2.75 16.10
N PHE A 75 1.36 1.61 16.06
CA PHE A 75 1.94 0.37 15.56
C PHE A 75 0.90 -0.46 14.80
N TYR A 76 1.37 -1.21 13.80
CA TYR A 76 0.51 -2.13 13.06
C TYR A 76 0.33 -3.40 13.88
N ASP A 77 -0.92 -3.80 14.10
CA ASP A 77 -1.28 -5.05 14.74
C ASP A 77 -1.67 -6.07 13.68
N GLU A 78 -0.77 -7.03 13.47
CA GLU A 78 -0.92 -8.12 12.50
C GLU A 78 -2.11 -9.03 12.82
N ASP A 79 -2.49 -9.17 14.10
CA ASP A 79 -3.58 -10.08 14.50
C ASP A 79 -4.95 -9.48 14.12
N SER A 80 -5.12 -8.17 14.28
CA SER A 80 -6.35 -7.48 13.90
C SER A 80 -6.33 -6.95 12.46
N GLY A 81 -5.14 -6.76 11.89
CA GLY A 81 -4.94 -6.15 10.57
C GLY A 81 -5.12 -4.64 10.55
N TYR A 82 -5.13 -3.98 11.71
CA TYR A 82 -5.34 -2.53 11.86
C TYR A 82 -4.15 -1.84 12.53
N TRP A 83 -4.03 -0.53 12.31
CA TRP A 83 -3.13 0.31 13.09
C TRP A 83 -3.74 0.59 14.45
N ASN A 84 -3.00 0.31 15.51
CA ASN A 84 -3.27 0.86 16.83
C ASN A 84 -2.77 2.30 16.87
N ILE A 85 -3.69 3.24 17.03
CA ILE A 85 -3.43 4.67 17.08
C ILE A 85 -3.73 5.14 18.51
N PRO A 86 -2.91 6.02 19.12
CA PRO A 86 -3.15 6.55 20.46
C PRO A 86 -4.53 7.20 20.60
N GLU A 87 -5.17 7.08 21.76
CA GLU A 87 -6.40 7.85 22.02
C GLU A 87 -6.12 9.36 22.08
N ILE A 88 -7.14 10.17 21.80
CA ILE A 88 -7.04 11.63 21.93
C ILE A 88 -7.01 12.00 23.41
N VAL A 89 -5.96 12.72 23.81
CA VAL A 89 -5.76 13.25 25.15
C VAL A 89 -5.73 14.77 25.08
N LEU A 90 -6.58 15.40 25.87
CA LEU A 90 -6.62 16.85 26.07
C LEU A 90 -5.72 17.26 27.23
N ASP A 91 -5.02 18.37 27.07
CA ASP A 91 -4.18 18.96 28.10
C ASP A 91 -5.02 19.39 29.31
N ALA A 92 -4.40 19.31 30.50
CA ALA A 92 -5.11 19.45 31.78
C ALA A 92 -5.77 20.82 32.00
N GLU A 93 -5.38 21.87 31.27
CA GLU A 93 -5.91 23.23 31.42
C GLU A 93 -7.38 23.35 30.92
N GLU A 94 -7.82 22.52 29.97
CA GLU A 94 -9.21 22.54 29.48
C GLU A 94 -10.19 21.72 30.33
N LYS A 95 -9.71 20.82 31.19
CA LYS A 95 -10.58 20.10 32.15
C LYS A 95 -11.22 21.04 33.18
N SER A 96 -10.72 22.27 33.31
CA SER A 96 -11.28 23.30 34.19
C SER A 96 -12.49 24.04 33.58
N TYR A 97 -12.73 23.94 32.26
CA TYR A 97 -13.83 24.65 31.58
C TYR A 97 -14.94 23.72 31.06
N ALA A 98 -14.78 22.41 31.27
CA ALA A 98 -15.74 21.38 30.86
C ALA A 98 -16.54 20.77 32.03
N LEU A 99 -16.81 21.57 33.08
CA LEU A 99 -17.80 21.29 34.14
C LEU A 99 -18.79 22.44 34.27
#